data_AF-A0A538IGT6-F1
#
_entry.id   AF-A0A538IGT6-F1
#
_cell.length_a   1.000
_cell.length_b   1.000
_cell.length_c   1.000
_cell.angle_alpha   90.00
_cell.angle_beta   90.00
_cell.angle_gamma   90.00
#
_symmetry.space_group_name_H-M   'P 1'
#
loop_
_entity.id
_entity.type
_entity.pdbx_description
1 polymer ?
#
loop_
_entity_poly.entity_id
_entity_poly.type
_entity_poly.pdbx_seq_one_letter_code
_entity_poly.pdbx_strand_id
1 'polypeptide(L)'
;MYDPLTTRYAFACPVRGETHVLLSAFRSIEQLPGAAHPAVFRVRFDCHCGGEHDGLLTHEELDWAPLGLGAGEFLNLMTARLEPAGAELGELAAVHIKRGEWPW
;
A
#
# COMPACT_ATOMS: atom_id res chain seq x y z
N MET A 1 0.48 -4.01 7.71
CA MET A 1 -0.18 -4.72 6.59
C MET A 1 -1.34 -3.92 6.05
N TYR A 2 -1.35 -3.64 4.75
CA TYR A 2 -2.47 -2.99 4.07
C TYR A 2 -3.61 -3.99 3.81
N ASP A 3 -4.84 -3.60 4.14
CA ASP A 3 -6.08 -4.33 3.85
C ASP A 3 -6.81 -3.64 2.70
N PRO A 4 -6.87 -4.26 1.50
CA PRO A 4 -7.51 -3.67 0.33
C PRO A 4 -9.04 -3.60 0.44
N LEU A 5 -9.67 -4.44 1.28
CA LEU A 5 -11.13 -4.46 1.41
C LEU A 5 -11.65 -3.28 2.22
N THR A 6 -10.88 -2.84 3.22
CA THR A 6 -11.26 -1.72 4.09
C THR A 6 -10.44 -0.46 3.85
N THR A 7 -9.43 -0.52 2.97
CA THR A 7 -8.49 0.57 2.66
C THR A 7 -7.77 1.06 3.93
N ARG A 8 -7.36 0.11 4.78
CA ARG A 8 -6.74 0.40 6.10
C ARG A 8 -5.39 -0.28 6.25
N TYR A 9 -4.57 0.27 7.13
CA TYR A 9 -3.30 -0.29 7.55
C TYR A 9 -3.42 -0.89 8.94
N ALA A 10 -3.11 -2.18 9.06
CA ALA A 10 -2.98 -2.89 10.31
C ALA A 10 -1.59 -2.66 10.92
N PHE A 11 -1.55 -2.21 12.17
CA PHE A 11 -0.35 -2.00 12.98
C PHE A 11 -0.53 -2.57 14.38
N ALA A 12 0.59 -2.86 15.05
CA ALA A 12 0.60 -3.21 16.46
C ALA A 12 0.29 -1.97 17.33
N CYS A 13 -0.56 -2.13 18.33
CA CYS A 13 -0.82 -1.12 19.35
C CYS A 13 -0.48 -1.71 20.73
N PRO A 14 0.44 -1.11 21.51
CA PRO A 14 0.79 -1.62 22.83
C PRO A 14 -0.39 -1.71 23.83
N VAL A 15 -1.45 -0.92 23.60
CA VAL A 15 -2.62 -0.84 24.48
C VAL A 15 -3.73 -1.82 24.06
N ARG A 16 -3.93 -2.02 22.74
CA ARG A 16 -5.05 -2.80 22.18
C ARG A 16 -4.62 -4.08 21.47
N GLY A 17 -3.32 -4.37 21.40
CA GLY A 17 -2.75 -5.46 20.61
C GLY A 17 -2.58 -5.06 19.15
N GLU A 18 -3.69 -4.89 18.43
CA GLU A 18 -3.73 -4.51 17.01
C GLU A 18 -4.65 -3.30 16.80
N THR A 19 -4.37 -2.51 15.76
CA THR A 19 -5.20 -1.40 15.32
C THR A 19 -5.20 -1.25 13.80
N HIS A 20 -6.31 -0.77 13.24
CA HIS A 20 -6.45 -0.47 11.82
C HIS A 20 -6.68 1.03 11.62
N VAL A 21 -5.79 1.68 10.87
CA VAL A 21 -5.84 3.12 10.63
C VAL A 21 -5.90 3.43 9.14
N LEU A 22 -6.49 4.57 8.79
CA LEU A 22 -6.49 5.08 7.41
C LEU A 22 -5.14 5.74 7.12
N LEU A 23 -4.80 5.91 5.83
CA LEU A 23 -3.63 6.68 5.40
C LEU A 23 -3.63 8.11 5.98
N SER A 24 -4.81 8.72 6.13
CA SER A 24 -4.98 10.07 6.72
C SER A 24 -4.59 10.17 8.20
N ALA A 25 -4.42 9.05 8.90
CA ALA A 25 -3.93 9.03 10.28
C ALA A 25 -2.39 9.07 10.36
N PHE A 26 -1.69 8.98 9.23
CA PHE A 26 -0.23 9.01 9.21
C PHE A 26 0.25 10.43 9.47
N ARG A 27 1.26 10.56 10.34
CA ARG A 27 1.86 11.84 10.75
C ARG A 27 3.23 12.05 10.12
N SER A 28 4.01 10.97 9.98
CA SER A 28 5.26 10.99 9.23
C SER A 28 5.55 9.63 8.60
N ILE A 29 6.31 9.65 7.52
CA ILE A 29 6.79 8.46 6.81
C ILE A 29 8.29 8.70 6.55
N GLU A 30 9.13 7.78 7.00
CA GLU A 30 10.58 7.88 6.86
C GLU A 30 11.15 6.54 6.39
N GLN A 31 11.99 6.57 5.35
CA GLN A 31 12.72 5.38 4.92
C GLN A 31 13.84 5.07 5.92
N LEU A 32 13.87 3.86 6.44
CA LEU A 32 14.92 3.42 7.34
C LEU A 32 16.24 3.18 6.57
N PRO A 33 17.40 3.49 7.17
CA PRO A 33 18.69 3.23 6.55
C PRO A 33 18.90 1.71 6.39
N GLY A 34 19.44 1.29 5.24
CA GLY A 34 19.67 -0.13 4.96
C GLY A 34 19.73 -0.44 3.46
N ALA A 35 19.30 -1.65 3.10
CA ALA A 35 19.20 -2.05 1.70
C ALA A 35 18.19 -1.15 0.97
N ALA A 36 18.60 -0.61 -0.19
CA ALA A 36 17.69 0.14 -1.04
C ALA A 36 16.51 -0.71 -1.57
N HIS A 37 16.67 -2.04 -1.56
CA HIS A 37 15.60 -2.98 -1.88
C HIS A 37 15.74 -4.31 -1.08
N PRO A 38 14.68 -4.77 -0.39
CA PRO A 38 13.41 -4.07 -0.19
C PRO A 38 13.56 -2.90 0.80
N ALA A 39 13.09 -1.72 0.41
CA ALA A 39 13.08 -0.56 1.30
C ALA A 39 11.99 -0.74 2.39
N VAL A 40 12.34 -0.39 3.62
CA VAL A 40 11.45 -0.41 4.78
C VAL A 40 11.23 1.02 5.27
N PHE A 41 9.99 1.35 5.57
CA PHE A 41 9.57 2.65 6.05
C PHE A 41 9.08 2.55 7.48
N ARG A 42 9.49 3.50 8.31
CA ARG A 42 8.86 3.80 9.59
C ARG A 42 7.75 4.82 9.36
N VAL A 43 6.54 4.45 9.75
CA VAL A 43 5.38 5.32 9.76
C VAL A 43 5.05 5.67 11.20
N ARG A 44 4.96 6.97 11.50
CA ARG A 44 4.35 7.43 12.75
C ARG A 44 2.88 7.71 12.49
N PHE A 45 1.98 7.10 13.25
CA PHE A 45 0.53 7.23 13.03
C PHE A 45 -0.22 7.56 14.32
N ASP A 46 -1.36 8.22 14.16
CA ASP A 46 -2.31 8.51 15.22
C ASP A 46 -3.21 7.30 15.47
N CYS A 47 -3.11 6.70 16.66
CA CYS A 47 -3.82 5.49 17.02
C CYS A 47 -5.15 5.82 17.71
N HIS A 48 -6.17 4.99 17.47
CA HIS A 48 -7.49 5.11 18.13
C HIS A 48 -7.44 4.87 19.65
N CYS A 49 -6.30 4.46 20.21
CA CYS A 49 -6.07 4.44 21.66
C CYS A 49 -5.82 5.84 22.25
N GLY A 50 -5.64 6.87 21.39
CA GLY A 50 -5.36 8.25 21.78
C GLY A 50 -3.87 8.61 21.85
N GLY A 51 -2.99 7.73 21.36
CA GLY A 51 -1.55 7.96 21.33
C GLY A 51 -0.98 7.83 19.92
N GLU A 52 0.26 8.32 19.73
CA GLU A 52 1.00 8.12 18.49
C GLU A 52 1.93 6.91 18.62
N HIS A 53 2.01 6.11 17.55
CA HIS A 53 2.82 4.89 17.53
C HIS A 53 3.63 4.80 16.23
N ASP A 54 4.71 4.02 16.29
CA ASP A 54 5.51 3.69 15.12
C ASP A 54 5.05 2.34 14.55
N GLY A 55 4.86 2.30 13.23
CA GLY A 55 4.59 1.10 12.45
C GLY A 55 5.66 0.93 11.37
N LEU A 56 5.91 -0.31 10.98
CA LEU A 56 6.80 -0.62 9.86
C LEU A 56 5.95 -1.01 8.65
N LEU A 57 6.28 -0.45 7.50
CA LEU A 57 5.72 -0.83 6.20
C LEU A 57 6.84 -1.07 5.20
N THR A 58 6.57 -1.93 4.24
CA THR A 58 7.38 -2.09 3.04
C THR A 58 7.02 -1.05 2.00
N HIS A 59 7.93 -0.78 1.07
CA HIS A 59 7.67 0.01 -0.13
C HIS A 59 6.41 -0.47 -0.89
N GLU A 60 6.22 -1.79 -0.98
CA GLU A 60 5.04 -2.42 -1.59
C GLU A 60 3.72 -1.97 -0.95
N GLU A 61 3.63 -2.03 0.38
CA GLU A 61 2.42 -1.68 1.13
C GLU A 61 2.06 -0.20 1.02
N LEU A 62 3.04 0.66 0.76
CA LEU A 62 2.84 2.10 0.59
C LEU A 62 2.49 2.47 -0.84
N ASP A 63 3.23 1.96 -1.83
CA ASP A 63 3.22 2.54 -3.17
C ASP A 63 2.28 1.85 -4.16
N TRP A 64 2.09 0.53 -4.10
CA TRP A 64 1.24 -0.17 -5.08
C TRP A 64 0.20 -1.11 -4.52
N ALA A 65 0.34 -1.63 -3.29
CA ALA A 65 -0.73 -2.42 -2.68
C ALA A 65 -2.07 -1.65 -2.61
N PRO A 66 -2.09 -0.32 -2.33
CA PRO A 66 -3.33 0.46 -2.37
C PRO A 66 -3.98 0.57 -3.76
N LEU A 67 -3.22 0.37 -4.83
CA LEU A 67 -3.73 0.44 -6.20
C LEU A 67 -4.51 -0.81 -6.63
N GLY A 68 -4.49 -1.88 -5.82
CA GLY A 68 -5.28 -3.08 -6.10
C GLY A 68 -4.81 -3.87 -7.31
N LEU A 69 -3.55 -3.72 -7.74
CA LEU A 69 -2.98 -4.31 -8.97
C LEU A 69 -2.95 -5.85 -9.02
N GLY A 70 -3.47 -6.54 -8.00
CA GLY A 70 -3.57 -8.01 -7.93
C GLY A 70 -5.00 -8.55 -7.76
N ALA A 71 -6.03 -7.70 -7.79
CA ALA A 71 -7.42 -8.12 -7.56
C ALA A 71 -8.38 -7.54 -8.61
N GLY A 72 -9.07 -8.42 -9.35
CA GLY A 72 -10.17 -8.05 -10.26
C GLY A 72 -9.96 -8.46 -11.72
N GLU A 73 -11.03 -8.30 -12.51
CA GLU A 73 -11.00 -8.48 -13.96
C GLU A 73 -10.73 -7.14 -14.65
N PHE A 74 -10.02 -7.15 -15.78
CA PHE A 74 -9.75 -5.93 -16.54
C PHE A 74 -10.93 -5.60 -17.44
N LEU A 75 -11.54 -4.42 -17.28
CA LEU A 75 -12.53 -3.91 -18.22
C LEU A 75 -11.84 -3.26 -19.42
N ASN A 76 -11.82 -3.96 -20.55
CA ASN A 76 -11.36 -3.41 -21.81
C ASN A 76 -12.42 -2.45 -22.37
N LEU A 77 -12.16 -1.15 -22.28
CA LEU A 77 -13.07 -0.09 -22.74
C LEU A 77 -13.24 -0.08 -24.27
N MET A 78 -12.29 -0.64 -25.03
CA MET A 78 -12.37 -0.71 -26.48
C MET A 78 -13.29 -1.82 -26.96
N THR A 79 -13.43 -2.89 -26.18
CA THR A 79 -14.29 -4.05 -26.48
C THR A 79 -15.55 -4.11 -25.62
N ALA A 80 -15.62 -3.27 -24.57
CA ALA A 80 -16.62 -3.29 -23.51
C ALA A 80 -16.75 -4.65 -22.82
N ARG A 81 -15.63 -5.34 -22.60
CA ARG A 81 -15.58 -6.70 -22.02
C ARG A 81 -14.62 -6.78 -20.84
N LEU A 82 -14.95 -7.68 -19.91
CA LEU A 82 -14.02 -8.13 -18.88
C LEU A 82 -13.09 -9.18 -19.50
N GLU A 83 -11.78 -8.93 -19.40
CA GLU A 83 -10.74 -9.74 -20.00
C GLU A 83 -9.76 -10.21 -18.90
N PRO A 84 -9.20 -11.44 -19.00
CA PRO A 84 -8.30 -12.01 -18.01
C PRO A 84 -6.87 -11.44 -18.10
N ALA A 85 -6.72 -10.18 -18.55
CA ALA A 85 -5.45 -9.47 -18.66
C ALA A 85 -5.12 -8.62 -17.42
N GLY A 86 -6.01 -8.57 -16.42
CA GLY A 86 -5.86 -7.70 -15.25
C GLY A 86 -4.57 -7.93 -14.46
N ALA A 87 -4.18 -9.20 -14.26
CA ALA A 87 -2.94 -9.53 -13.57
C ALA A 87 -1.70 -9.07 -14.35
N GLU A 88 -1.61 -9.38 -15.64
CA GLU A 88 -0.47 -9.01 -16.49
C GLU A 88 -0.33 -7.48 -16.60
N LEU A 89 -1.45 -6.77 -16.79
CA LEU A 89 -1.47 -5.31 -16.84
C LEU A 89 -1.15 -4.68 -15.48
N GLY A 90 -1.59 -5.29 -14.38
CA GLY A 90 -1.25 -4.88 -13.02
C GLY A 90 0.23 -5.02 -12.72
N GLU A 91 0.85 -6.13 -13.12
CA GLU A 91 2.29 -6.35 -13.01
C GLU A 91 3.09 -5.34 -13.84
N LEU A 92 2.67 -5.11 -15.10
CA LEU A 92 3.29 -4.10 -15.97
C LEU A 92 3.22 -2.71 -15.33
N ALA A 93 2.06 -2.34 -14.77
CA ALA A 93 1.90 -1.06 -14.08
C ALA A 93 2.82 -0.96 -12.86
N ALA A 94 2.94 -2.02 -12.05
CA ALA A 94 3.85 -2.05 -10.92
C ALA A 94 5.32 -1.87 -11.34
N VAL A 95 5.73 -2.42 -12.50
CA VAL A 95 7.09 -2.24 -13.05
C VAL A 95 7.36 -0.78 -13.42
N HIS A 96 6.42 -0.10 -14.07
CA HIS A 96 6.60 1.32 -14.42
C HIS A 96 6.64 2.22 -13.18
N ILE A 97 5.76 1.99 -12.19
CA ILE A 97 5.79 2.71 -10.89
C ILE A 97 7.15 2.57 -10.22
N LYS A 98 7.70 1.35 -10.16
CA LYS A 98 9.03 1.07 -9.58
C LYS A 98 10.16 1.83 -10.29
N ARG A 99 9.97 2.20 -11.56
CA ARG A 99 10.94 2.99 -12.34
C ARG A 99 10.77 4.49 -12.19
N GLY A 100 9.74 4.94 -11.46
CA GLY A 100 9.36 6.35 -11.38
C GLY A 100 8.77 6.90 -12.68
N GLU A 101 8.40 6.01 -13.60
CA GLU A 101 7.63 6.35 -14.78
C GLU A 101 6.18 6.38 -14.30
N TRP A 102 5.54 7.54 -14.17
CA TRP A 102 4.09 7.73 -13.86
C TRP A 102 3.70 9.16 -14.28
N PRO A 103 2.46 9.43 -14.75
CA PRO A 103 1.43 8.51 -15.24
C PRO A 103 1.72 8.27 -16.73
N TRP A 104 2.22 7.09 -17.09
CA TRP A 104 2.52 6.81 -18.49
C TRP A 104 1.25 6.74 -19.34
#